data_AF-A0A699ZRN1-F1
#
_entry.id   AF-A0A699ZRN1-F1
#
_cell.length_a   1.000
_cell.length_b   1.000
_cell.length_c   1.000
_cell.angle_alpha   90.00
_cell.angle_beta   90.00
_cell.angle_gamma   90.00
#
_symmetry.space_group_name_H-M   'P 1'
#
loop_
_entity.id
_entity.type
_entity.pdbx_description
1 polymer ?
#
loop_
_entity_poly.entity_id
_entity_poly.type
_entity_poly.pdbx_seq_one_letter_code
_entity_poly.pdbx_strand_id
1 'polypeptide(L)'
;MGDKRPLELREGWEIMQLGINKLIRILEGEPEESFNAEEYMNLYTTIYNMCTQKPPHDYSEQLYVKYKEAFHLYTVEKVLPALREHRDEVLLRELYHRWGNHKLMVRWLSRFFCYLDRYYVLRHTLPALKDVGLQCFRDLVYSEMKKKAREAVLRLVDKEREGELVDRALIKNILGIFIEVGGRSLTGMDCYERDFEESLLAETGAYYQRKAALWIEQDSCPEYMVKAEEHLRLEEERVDNYLHSSSKPRLLKEVELEVLSVHQTALLQKEFSGCAVLLRDDKTEDLARMYRLYNRIRGGLDPVAEVFRSHVEAEGSKLVKAVTEELESKKEKDGAKAAPSKDTGTPVEQQFVRSLLDLHDKYLAYVSTCFANCS
;
A
#
# COMPACT_ATOMS: atom_id res chain seq x y z
N MET A 1 22.49 1.07 -61.96
CA MET A 1 21.75 1.86 -60.96
C MET A 1 22.63 3.05 -60.62
N GLY A 2 22.20 4.26 -60.95
CA GLY A 2 23.03 5.46 -60.85
C GLY A 2 23.58 5.66 -59.43
N ASP A 3 24.86 6.00 -59.37
CA ASP A 3 25.64 6.26 -58.17
C ASP A 3 25.04 7.48 -57.44
N LYS A 4 24.03 7.24 -56.60
CA LYS A 4 23.47 8.28 -55.74
C LYS A 4 24.53 8.58 -54.69
N ARG A 5 24.97 9.85 -54.64
CA ARG A 5 25.88 10.38 -53.63
C ARG A 5 25.44 9.88 -52.24
N PRO A 6 26.37 9.37 -51.40
CA PRO A 6 26.08 9.04 -50.01
C PRO A 6 25.48 10.24 -49.27
N LEU A 7 24.39 10.00 -48.54
CA LEU A 7 23.81 10.93 -47.59
C LEU A 7 24.76 11.05 -46.40
N GLU A 8 25.34 12.24 -46.23
CA GLU A 8 26.22 12.55 -45.10
C GLU A 8 25.44 12.56 -43.78
N LEU A 9 26.09 12.20 -42.68
CA LEU A 9 25.45 12.17 -41.35
C LEU A 9 24.81 13.51 -41.00
N ARG A 10 25.48 14.63 -41.31
CA ARG A 10 24.96 15.98 -41.03
C ARG A 10 23.68 16.26 -41.82
N GLU A 11 23.69 15.99 -43.12
CA GLU A 11 22.56 16.24 -44.01
C GLU A 11 21.35 15.38 -43.59
N GLY A 12 21.57 14.08 -43.33
CA GLY A 12 20.52 13.19 -42.85
C GLY A 12 20.00 13.56 -41.46
N TRP A 13 20.89 14.01 -40.55
CA TRP A 13 20.50 14.46 -39.22
C TRP A 13 19.70 15.76 -39.25
N GLU A 14 20.01 16.71 -40.15
CA GLU A 14 19.21 17.93 -40.31
C GLU A 14 17.75 17.61 -40.67
N ILE A 15 17.53 16.61 -41.54
CA ILE A 15 16.18 16.11 -41.85
C ILE A 15 15.51 15.50 -40.61
N MET A 16 16.24 14.66 -39.87
CA MET A 16 15.71 14.04 -38.65
C MET A 16 15.40 15.09 -37.57
N GLN A 17 16.23 16.11 -37.43
CA GLN A 17 16.05 17.19 -36.47
C GLN A 17 14.78 17.99 -36.76
N LEU A 18 14.44 18.23 -38.03
CA LEU A 18 13.16 18.86 -38.39
C LEU A 18 11.97 18.01 -37.94
N GLY A 19 12.03 16.69 -38.15
CA GLY A 19 11.01 15.76 -37.67
C GLY A 19 10.92 15.72 -36.14
N ILE A 20 12.06 15.68 -35.45
CA ILE A 20 12.12 15.70 -33.98
C ILE A 20 11.55 17.02 -33.43
N ASN A 21 11.89 18.16 -34.02
CA ASN A 21 11.37 19.46 -33.61
C ASN A 21 9.85 19.55 -33.84
N LYS A 22 9.34 19.03 -34.97
CA LYS A 22 7.90 18.92 -35.20
C LYS A 22 7.24 18.08 -34.11
N LEU A 23 7.82 16.93 -33.77
CA LEU A 23 7.31 16.08 -32.69
C LEU A 23 7.31 16.83 -31.35
N ILE A 24 8.39 17.55 -31.00
CA ILE A 24 8.46 18.35 -29.78
C ILE A 24 7.34 19.39 -29.74
N ARG A 25 7.07 20.11 -30.84
CA ARG A 25 5.96 21.07 -30.92
C ARG A 25 4.61 20.42 -30.66
N ILE A 26 4.36 19.23 -31.22
CA ILE A 26 3.14 18.44 -30.95
C ILE A 26 3.04 18.08 -29.46
N LEU A 27 4.15 17.66 -28.85
CA LEU A 27 4.19 17.28 -27.43
C LEU A 27 3.97 18.47 -26.50
N GLU A 28 4.47 19.65 -26.85
CA GLU A 28 4.26 20.91 -26.11
C GLU A 28 2.89 21.55 -26.39
N GLY A 29 2.04 20.93 -27.21
CA GLY A 29 0.68 21.41 -27.50
C GLY A 29 0.64 22.63 -28.44
N GLU A 30 1.71 22.88 -29.19
CA GLU A 30 1.72 23.91 -30.24
C GLU A 30 0.79 23.49 -31.40
N PRO A 31 0.20 24.45 -32.15
CA PRO A 31 -0.67 24.14 -33.28
C PRO A 31 0.13 23.51 -34.42
N GLU A 32 0.21 22.18 -34.41
CA GLU A 32 0.99 21.38 -35.34
C GLU A 32 0.19 20.12 -35.74
N GLU A 33 0.22 19.80 -37.03
CA GLU A 33 -0.49 18.62 -37.54
C GLU A 33 0.25 17.33 -37.16
N SER A 34 -0.52 16.26 -36.93
CA SER A 34 0.07 14.93 -36.77
C SER A 34 0.85 14.49 -38.00
N PHE A 35 1.88 13.66 -37.81
CA PHE A 35 2.67 13.13 -38.91
C PHE A 35 1.80 12.40 -39.94
N ASN A 36 1.89 12.84 -41.20
CA ASN A 36 1.28 12.13 -42.31
C ASN A 36 2.17 10.96 -42.80
N ALA A 37 1.65 10.15 -43.71
CA ALA A 37 2.37 8.98 -44.21
C ALA A 37 3.67 9.35 -44.97
N GLU A 38 3.67 10.46 -45.70
CA GLU A 38 4.83 10.92 -46.46
C GLU A 38 5.96 11.38 -45.53
N GLU A 39 5.64 12.19 -44.52
CA GLU A 39 6.61 12.64 -43.50
C GLU A 39 7.19 11.45 -42.73
N TYR A 40 6.34 10.51 -42.33
CA TYR A 40 6.78 9.27 -41.69
C TYR A 40 7.73 8.48 -42.59
N MET A 41 7.36 8.27 -43.85
CA MET A 41 8.18 7.53 -44.81
C MET A 41 9.50 8.25 -45.09
N ASN A 42 9.51 9.58 -45.15
CA ASN A 42 10.73 10.37 -45.33
C ASN A 42 11.71 10.17 -44.15
N LEU A 43 11.24 10.34 -42.92
CA LEU A 43 12.07 10.16 -41.71
C LEU A 43 12.58 8.72 -41.58
N TYR A 44 11.71 7.73 -41.78
CA TYR A 44 12.10 6.32 -41.77
C TYR A 44 13.15 6.01 -42.86
N THR A 45 12.90 6.46 -44.08
CA THR A 45 13.81 6.21 -45.23
C THR A 45 15.16 6.90 -45.04
N THR A 46 15.19 8.08 -44.43
CA THR A 46 16.42 8.77 -44.05
C THR A 46 17.26 7.94 -43.08
N ILE A 47 16.67 7.41 -41.99
CA ILE A 47 17.38 6.50 -41.08
C ILE A 47 17.83 5.23 -41.81
N TYR A 48 16.94 4.60 -42.58
CA TYR A 48 17.24 3.40 -43.36
C TYR A 48 18.46 3.61 -44.28
N ASN A 49 18.48 4.70 -45.03
CA ASN A 49 19.58 5.02 -45.93
C ASN A 49 20.89 5.18 -45.14
N MET A 50 20.89 5.98 -44.07
CA MET A 50 22.09 6.18 -43.25
C MET A 50 22.61 4.89 -42.59
N CYS A 51 21.77 3.89 -42.35
CA CYS A 51 22.14 2.58 -41.82
C CYS A 51 22.54 1.53 -42.89
N THR A 52 22.24 1.76 -44.17
CA THR A 52 22.47 0.76 -45.24
C THR A 52 23.57 1.15 -46.22
N GLN A 53 24.10 2.36 -46.10
CA GLN A 53 25.25 2.84 -46.84
C GLN A 53 26.51 2.00 -46.56
N LYS A 54 27.39 1.91 -47.55
CA LYS A 54 28.66 1.20 -47.41
C LYS A 54 29.62 2.01 -46.50
N PRO A 55 30.49 1.32 -45.74
CA PRO A 55 31.58 1.98 -45.02
C PRO A 55 32.38 2.91 -45.96
N PRO A 56 32.77 4.12 -45.49
CA PRO A 56 32.70 4.64 -44.12
C PRO A 56 31.37 5.35 -43.74
N HIS A 57 30.31 5.27 -44.55
CA HIS A 57 29.08 6.05 -44.37
C HIS A 57 27.92 5.28 -43.71
N ASP A 58 28.21 4.13 -43.08
CA ASP A 58 27.26 3.45 -42.19
C ASP A 58 27.27 4.18 -40.85
N TYR A 59 26.17 4.88 -40.55
CA TYR A 59 26.05 5.71 -39.36
C TYR A 59 25.22 5.06 -38.25
N SER A 60 25.03 3.74 -38.26
CA SER A 60 24.16 3.04 -37.32
C SER A 60 24.51 3.29 -35.86
N GLU A 61 25.81 3.31 -35.53
CA GLU A 61 26.30 3.62 -34.18
C GLU A 61 25.99 5.07 -33.78
N GLN A 62 26.32 6.03 -34.65
CA GLN A 62 26.09 7.45 -34.38
C GLN A 62 24.59 7.74 -34.24
N LEU A 63 23.74 7.08 -35.03
CA LEU A 63 22.28 7.24 -34.94
C LEU A 63 21.70 6.67 -33.65
N TYR A 64 22.25 5.57 -33.14
CA TYR A 64 21.86 5.03 -31.83
C TYR A 64 22.24 6.00 -30.68
N VAL A 65 23.38 6.68 -30.78
CA VAL A 65 23.76 7.75 -29.84
C VAL A 65 22.84 8.96 -29.98
N LYS A 66 22.61 9.43 -31.20
CA LYS A 66 21.74 10.57 -31.51
C LYS A 66 20.29 10.36 -31.06
N TYR A 67 19.80 9.12 -31.10
CA TYR A 67 18.50 8.76 -30.52
C TYR A 67 18.42 9.09 -29.02
N LYS A 68 19.47 8.76 -28.24
CA LYS A 68 19.53 9.10 -26.81
C LYS A 68 19.67 10.60 -26.59
N GLU A 69 20.50 11.27 -27.40
CA GLU A 69 20.69 12.72 -27.33
C GLU A 69 19.38 13.49 -27.54
N ALA A 70 18.49 13.01 -28.42
CA ALA A 70 17.19 13.63 -28.65
C ALA A 70 16.32 13.66 -27.38
N PHE A 71 16.27 12.56 -26.61
CA PHE A 71 15.57 12.55 -25.32
C PHE A 71 16.26 13.44 -24.29
N HIS A 72 17.59 13.39 -24.22
CA HIS A 72 18.34 14.21 -23.27
C HIS A 72 18.09 15.70 -23.50
N LEU A 73 18.15 16.15 -24.76
CA LEU A 73 17.93 17.55 -25.13
C LEU A 73 16.52 18.01 -24.74
N TYR A 74 15.49 17.27 -25.17
CA TYR A 74 14.10 17.56 -24.81
C TYR A 74 13.87 17.58 -23.30
N THR A 75 14.49 16.63 -22.58
CA THR A 75 14.37 16.54 -21.13
C THR A 75 14.98 17.75 -20.42
N VAL A 76 16.19 18.15 -20.81
CA VAL A 76 16.91 19.26 -20.18
C VAL A 76 16.30 20.61 -20.54
N GLU A 77 15.87 20.80 -21.78
CA GLU A 77 15.38 22.10 -22.26
C GLU A 77 13.90 22.37 -21.93
N LYS A 78 13.07 21.33 -21.84
CA LYS A 78 11.61 21.48 -21.69
C LYS A 78 11.06 20.80 -20.43
N VAL A 79 11.38 19.52 -20.23
CA VAL A 79 10.74 18.71 -19.19
C VAL A 79 11.19 19.11 -17.78
N LEU A 80 12.49 19.11 -17.50
CA LEU A 80 13.03 19.41 -16.17
C LEU A 80 12.75 20.85 -15.72
N PRO A 81 12.89 21.89 -16.56
CA PRO A 81 12.50 23.25 -16.19
C PRO A 81 11.04 23.33 -15.74
N ALA A 82 10.11 22.80 -16.53
CA ALA A 82 8.69 22.78 -16.20
C ALA A 82 8.40 22.04 -14.88
N LEU A 83 9.08 20.92 -14.62
CA LEU A 83 8.90 20.17 -13.38
C LEU A 83 9.50 20.87 -12.15
N ARG A 84 10.63 21.57 -12.30
CA ARG A 84 11.32 22.25 -11.20
C ARG A 84 10.57 23.46 -10.67
N GLU A 85 9.74 24.09 -11.52
CA GLU A 85 8.92 25.25 -11.17
C GLU A 85 7.74 24.90 -10.25
N HIS A 86 7.28 23.64 -10.26
CA HIS A 86 6.08 23.22 -9.56
C HIS A 86 6.37 22.44 -8.27
N ARG A 87 5.38 22.41 -7.38
CA ARG A 87 5.38 21.63 -6.13
C ARG A 87 4.03 20.95 -5.92
N ASP A 88 4.01 19.98 -5.01
CA ASP A 88 2.79 19.30 -4.55
C ASP A 88 1.93 18.77 -5.71
N GLU A 89 0.60 18.90 -5.64
CA GLU A 89 -0.33 18.39 -6.65
C GLU A 89 -0.06 18.92 -8.06
N VAL A 90 0.37 20.18 -8.19
CA VAL A 90 0.68 20.77 -9.50
C VAL A 90 1.89 20.08 -10.11
N LEU A 91 2.92 19.81 -9.29
CA LEU A 91 4.06 19.00 -9.71
C LEU A 91 3.64 17.59 -10.13
N LEU A 92 2.74 16.95 -9.39
CA LEU A 92 2.27 15.60 -9.74
C LEU A 92 1.55 15.61 -11.09
N ARG A 93 0.63 16.55 -11.33
CA ARG A 93 -0.08 16.67 -12.61
C ARG A 93 0.89 16.90 -13.76
N GLU A 94 1.86 17.79 -13.57
CA GLU A 94 2.89 18.06 -14.57
C GLU A 94 3.78 16.83 -14.83
N LEU A 95 4.20 16.11 -13.78
CA LEU A 95 4.98 14.89 -13.92
C LEU A 95 4.23 13.81 -14.71
N TYR A 96 2.94 13.63 -14.43
CA TYR A 96 2.11 12.70 -15.18
C TYR A 96 1.93 13.11 -16.64
N HIS A 97 1.70 14.40 -16.90
CA HIS A 97 1.63 14.94 -18.25
C HIS A 97 2.93 14.70 -19.02
N ARG A 98 4.08 15.03 -18.43
CA ARG A 98 5.41 14.83 -19.02
C ARG A 98 5.74 13.37 -19.25
N TRP A 99 5.31 12.46 -18.37
CA TRP A 99 5.43 11.02 -18.60
C TRP A 99 4.63 10.56 -19.82
N GLY A 100 3.40 11.06 -19.99
CA GLY A 100 2.58 10.81 -21.18
C GLY A 100 3.27 11.28 -22.47
N ASN A 101 3.79 12.51 -22.47
CA ASN A 101 4.52 13.06 -23.61
C ASN A 101 5.78 12.24 -23.91
N HIS A 102 6.52 11.84 -22.88
CA HIS A 102 7.70 11.00 -23.04
C HIS A 102 7.37 9.66 -23.68
N LYS A 103 6.32 8.97 -23.23
CA LYS A 103 5.85 7.71 -23.84
C LYS A 103 5.48 7.89 -25.32
N LEU A 104 4.85 9.01 -25.66
CA LEU A 104 4.52 9.33 -27.06
C LEU A 104 5.79 9.60 -27.89
N MET A 105 6.77 10.32 -27.32
CA MET A 105 8.08 10.53 -27.94
C MET A 105 8.80 9.21 -28.20
N VAL A 106 8.88 8.32 -27.20
CA VAL A 106 9.46 6.98 -27.34
C VAL A 106 8.77 6.20 -28.46
N ARG A 107 7.44 6.24 -28.53
CA ARG A 107 6.67 5.56 -29.58
C ARG A 107 7.04 6.07 -30.98
N TRP A 108 7.11 7.40 -31.18
CA TRP A 108 7.42 7.96 -32.50
C TRP A 108 8.88 7.78 -32.89
N LEU A 109 9.82 8.11 -32.01
CA LEU A 109 11.24 7.94 -32.30
C LEU A 109 11.59 6.47 -32.53
N SER A 110 11.06 5.53 -31.73
CA SER A 110 11.28 4.10 -31.98
C SER A 110 10.77 3.67 -33.36
N ARG A 111 9.71 4.29 -33.90
CA ARG A 111 9.18 3.99 -35.24
C ARG A 111 10.03 4.59 -36.36
N PHE A 112 10.59 5.79 -36.17
CA PHE A 112 11.50 6.37 -37.16
C PHE A 112 12.83 5.61 -37.20
N PHE A 113 13.33 5.18 -36.03
CA PHE A 113 14.63 4.53 -35.88
C PHE A 113 14.57 2.99 -35.91
N CYS A 114 13.41 2.38 -36.19
CA CYS A 114 13.20 0.92 -35.98
C CYS A 114 14.14 0.02 -36.80
N TYR A 115 14.77 0.54 -37.85
CA TYR A 115 15.79 -0.20 -38.60
C TYR A 115 17.01 -0.55 -37.75
N LEU A 116 17.40 0.31 -36.80
CA LEU A 116 18.50 0.04 -35.87
C LEU A 116 18.22 -1.18 -34.99
N ASP A 117 16.99 -1.31 -34.47
CA ASP A 117 16.58 -2.46 -33.64
C ASP A 117 16.76 -3.78 -34.39
N ARG A 118 16.46 -3.80 -35.69
CA ARG A 118 16.47 -5.02 -36.50
C ARG A 118 17.88 -5.55 -36.79
N TYR A 119 18.87 -4.69 -36.88
CA TYR A 119 20.22 -5.07 -37.32
C TYR A 119 21.32 -4.63 -36.36
N TYR A 120 21.45 -3.33 -36.11
CA TYR A 120 22.54 -2.78 -35.30
C TYR A 120 22.43 -3.24 -33.84
N VAL A 121 21.29 -3.01 -33.20
CA VAL A 121 21.04 -3.38 -31.80
C VAL A 121 21.19 -4.89 -31.60
N LEU A 122 20.61 -5.69 -32.51
CA LEU A 122 20.70 -7.15 -32.45
C LEU A 122 22.14 -7.66 -32.61
N ARG A 123 22.90 -7.12 -33.58
CA ARG A 123 24.30 -7.55 -33.82
C ARG A 123 25.24 -7.19 -32.68
N HIS A 124 25.00 -6.05 -32.03
CA HIS A 124 25.84 -5.55 -30.94
C HIS A 124 25.30 -5.91 -29.55
N THR A 125 24.21 -6.68 -29.46
CA THR A 125 23.56 -7.08 -28.20
C THR A 125 23.24 -5.87 -27.31
N LEU A 126 22.79 -4.78 -27.92
CA LEU A 126 22.41 -3.55 -27.22
C LEU A 126 20.95 -3.62 -26.74
N PRO A 127 20.54 -2.79 -25.77
CA PRO A 127 19.14 -2.64 -25.41
C PRO A 127 18.30 -2.10 -26.57
N ALA A 128 17.04 -2.56 -26.68
CA ALA A 128 16.13 -2.09 -27.72
C ALA A 128 15.81 -0.59 -27.56
N LEU A 129 15.57 0.10 -28.67
CA LEU A 129 15.31 1.55 -28.68
C LEU A 129 14.16 1.96 -27.73
N LYS A 130 13.10 1.15 -27.66
CA LYS A 130 11.99 1.39 -26.75
C LYS A 130 12.46 1.38 -25.28
N ASP A 131 13.28 0.40 -24.91
CA ASP A 131 13.79 0.25 -23.54
C ASP A 131 14.75 1.37 -23.20
N VAL A 132 15.64 1.73 -24.13
CA VAL A 132 16.54 2.89 -24.00
C VAL A 132 15.75 4.19 -23.80
N GLY A 133 14.71 4.39 -24.59
CA GLY A 133 13.87 5.58 -24.49
C GLY A 133 13.20 5.70 -23.12
N LEU A 134 12.66 4.61 -22.58
CA LEU A 134 12.09 4.59 -21.23
C LEU A 134 13.17 4.80 -20.14
N GLN A 135 14.34 4.20 -20.33
CA GLN A 135 15.48 4.37 -19.44
C GLN A 135 15.94 5.83 -19.37
N CYS A 136 15.90 6.59 -20.47
CA CYS A 136 16.24 8.02 -20.45
C CYS A 136 15.35 8.80 -19.46
N PHE A 137 14.04 8.51 -19.39
CA PHE A 137 13.17 9.16 -18.40
C PHE A 137 13.52 8.74 -16.98
N ARG A 138 13.80 7.45 -16.77
CA ARG A 138 14.21 6.94 -15.45
C ARG A 138 15.44 7.67 -14.93
N ASP A 139 16.47 7.74 -15.77
CA ASP A 139 17.80 8.17 -15.38
C ASP A 139 17.88 9.70 -15.27
N LEU A 140 17.06 10.45 -16.02
CA LEU A 140 17.09 11.93 -16.02
C LEU A 140 15.95 12.58 -15.22
N VAL A 141 14.71 12.10 -15.37
CA VAL A 141 13.53 12.75 -14.77
C VAL A 141 13.15 12.11 -13.46
N TYR A 142 12.93 10.78 -13.47
CA TYR A 142 12.50 10.07 -12.27
C TYR A 142 13.55 10.12 -11.17
N SER A 143 14.83 9.93 -11.50
CA SER A 143 15.94 10.00 -10.54
C SER A 143 15.96 11.32 -9.76
N GLU A 144 15.68 12.44 -10.43
CA GLU A 144 15.63 13.78 -9.83
C GLU A 144 14.32 14.02 -9.07
N MET A 145 13.19 13.62 -9.66
CA MET A 145 11.86 14.02 -9.18
C MET A 145 11.23 13.05 -8.18
N LYS A 146 11.70 11.80 -8.08
CA LYS A 146 11.09 10.75 -7.26
C LYS A 146 10.89 11.14 -5.79
N LYS A 147 11.86 11.85 -5.19
CA LYS A 147 11.77 12.29 -3.79
C LYS A 147 10.64 13.31 -3.61
N LYS A 148 10.60 14.34 -4.45
CA LYS A 148 9.54 15.37 -4.40
C LYS A 148 8.16 14.79 -4.69
N ALA A 149 8.07 13.89 -5.68
CA ALA A 149 6.83 13.22 -6.04
C ALA A 149 6.32 12.33 -4.90
N ARG A 150 7.19 11.51 -4.30
CA ARG A 150 6.86 10.71 -3.12
C ARG A 150 6.33 11.59 -2.00
N GLU A 151 7.07 12.63 -1.61
CA GLU A 151 6.68 13.51 -0.51
C GLU A 151 5.32 14.19 -0.77
N ALA A 152 5.04 14.58 -2.02
CA ALA A 152 3.75 15.14 -2.40
C ALA A 152 2.61 14.09 -2.31
N VAL A 153 2.85 12.85 -2.74
CA VAL A 153 1.88 11.77 -2.63
C VAL A 153 1.60 11.43 -1.16
N LEU A 154 2.62 11.32 -0.32
CA LEU A 154 2.44 11.01 1.11
C LEU A 154 1.67 12.12 1.83
N ARG A 155 1.90 13.39 1.48
CA ARG A 155 1.04 14.50 1.97
C ARG A 155 -0.42 14.34 1.57
N LEU A 156 -0.72 13.85 0.37
CA LEU A 156 -2.10 13.56 -0.04
C LEU A 156 -2.71 12.39 0.74
N VAL A 157 -1.92 11.36 1.03
CA VAL A 157 -2.35 10.24 1.87
C VAL A 157 -2.72 10.74 3.27
N ASP A 158 -1.88 11.58 3.88
CA ASP A 158 -2.14 12.13 5.22
C ASP A 158 -3.36 13.06 5.24
N LYS A 159 -3.54 13.90 4.22
CA LYS A 159 -4.77 14.70 4.05
C LYS A 159 -6.02 13.82 3.99
N GLU A 160 -5.98 12.74 3.21
CA GLU A 160 -7.10 11.81 3.14
C GLU A 160 -7.37 11.11 4.48
N ARG A 161 -6.32 10.79 5.25
CA ARG A 161 -6.46 10.22 6.60
C ARG A 161 -7.14 11.18 7.59
N GLU A 162 -6.93 12.47 7.44
CA GLU A 162 -7.62 13.51 8.21
C GLU A 162 -9.01 13.87 7.65
N GLY A 163 -9.49 13.14 6.64
CA GLY A 163 -10.84 13.29 6.08
C GLY A 163 -10.97 14.32 4.96
N GLU A 164 -9.86 14.85 4.44
CA GLU A 164 -9.88 15.73 3.27
C GLU A 164 -10.15 14.94 1.98
N LEU A 165 -10.85 15.58 1.03
CA LEU A 165 -11.06 15.03 -0.30
C LEU A 165 -9.78 15.20 -1.14
N VAL A 166 -9.28 14.09 -1.69
CA VAL A 166 -8.08 14.08 -2.55
C VAL A 166 -8.36 13.46 -3.92
N ASP A 167 -7.55 13.83 -4.90
CA ASP A 167 -7.59 13.22 -6.23
C ASP A 167 -6.91 11.84 -6.21
N ARG A 168 -7.69 10.80 -5.84
CA ARG A 168 -7.24 9.40 -5.81
C ARG A 168 -6.70 8.92 -7.16
N ALA A 169 -7.24 9.43 -8.27
CA ALA A 169 -6.80 9.07 -9.62
C ALA A 169 -5.40 9.64 -9.90
N LEU A 170 -5.12 10.87 -9.46
CA LEU A 170 -3.77 11.44 -9.53
C LEU A 170 -2.77 10.60 -8.76
N ILE A 171 -3.08 10.21 -7.51
CA ILE A 171 -2.18 9.34 -6.71
C ILE A 171 -1.88 8.05 -7.46
N LYS A 172 -2.93 7.35 -7.92
CA LYS A 172 -2.80 6.10 -8.68
C LYS A 172 -1.94 6.26 -9.94
N ASN A 173 -2.15 7.35 -10.68
CA ASN A 173 -1.41 7.66 -11.90
C ASN A 173 0.07 7.87 -11.62
N ILE A 174 0.43 8.57 -10.54
CA ILE A 174 1.83 8.79 -10.16
C ILE A 174 2.48 7.51 -9.68
N LEU A 175 1.80 6.72 -8.85
CA LEU A 175 2.32 5.41 -8.43
C LEU A 175 2.49 4.46 -9.61
N GLY A 176 1.63 4.58 -10.63
CA GLY A 176 1.81 3.93 -11.92
C GLY A 176 3.16 4.26 -12.58
N ILE A 177 3.67 5.50 -12.45
CA ILE A 177 5.00 5.88 -12.95
C ILE A 177 6.10 5.14 -12.18
N PHE A 178 6.02 5.07 -10.84
CA PHE A 178 7.01 4.36 -10.02
C PHE A 178 7.12 2.87 -10.40
N ILE A 179 5.99 2.27 -10.79
CA ILE A 179 5.92 0.88 -11.25
C ILE A 179 6.44 0.76 -12.70
N GLU A 180 5.92 1.57 -13.63
CA GLU A 180 6.28 1.50 -15.06
C GLU A 180 7.77 1.79 -15.29
N VAL A 181 8.34 2.74 -14.55
CA VAL A 181 9.77 3.13 -14.64
C VAL A 181 10.70 2.08 -14.03
N GLY A 182 10.20 1.25 -13.09
CA GLY A 182 10.92 0.10 -12.54
C GLY A 182 11.28 -0.95 -13.60
N GLY A 183 10.58 -0.97 -14.74
CA GLY A 183 10.88 -1.81 -15.90
C GLY A 183 10.93 -3.31 -15.58
N ARG A 184 11.47 -4.12 -16.49
CA ARG A 184 11.61 -5.58 -16.35
C ARG A 184 12.75 -5.99 -15.40
N SER A 185 12.93 -5.31 -14.26
CA SER A 185 13.63 -5.98 -13.14
C SER A 185 12.87 -7.29 -12.83
N LEU A 186 13.54 -8.30 -12.30
CA LEU A 186 12.93 -9.63 -12.02
C LEU A 186 11.62 -9.53 -11.22
N THR A 187 11.40 -8.43 -10.50
CA THR A 187 10.19 -8.12 -9.72
C THR A 187 9.30 -7.02 -10.33
N GLY A 188 9.82 -6.19 -11.25
CA GLY A 188 9.14 -5.01 -11.79
C GLY A 188 8.71 -3.94 -10.77
N MET A 189 9.05 -4.14 -9.50
CA MET A 189 8.49 -3.41 -8.35
C MET A 189 9.55 -2.68 -7.54
N ASP A 190 10.83 -2.92 -7.77
CA ASP A 190 11.93 -2.39 -6.95
C ASP A 190 11.89 -0.87 -6.79
N CYS A 191 11.49 -0.13 -7.85
CA CYS A 191 11.33 1.31 -7.77
C CYS A 191 10.15 1.72 -6.89
N TYR A 192 9.00 1.06 -7.02
CA TYR A 192 7.84 1.32 -6.17
C TYR A 192 8.14 0.98 -4.70
N GLU A 193 8.71 -0.19 -4.43
CA GLU A 193 8.98 -0.65 -3.06
C GLU A 193 10.00 0.26 -2.37
N ARG A 194 11.18 0.44 -2.98
CA ARG A 194 12.27 1.22 -2.39
C ARG A 194 12.00 2.72 -2.39
N ASP A 195 11.53 3.27 -3.51
CA ASP A 195 11.46 4.72 -3.65
C ASP A 195 10.15 5.32 -3.10
N PHE A 196 9.13 4.51 -2.81
CA PHE A 196 7.84 4.95 -2.25
C PHE A 196 7.38 4.14 -1.04
N GLU A 197 7.18 2.82 -1.18
CA GLU A 197 6.48 2.01 -0.17
C GLU A 197 7.20 1.99 1.19
N GLU A 198 8.54 1.90 1.21
CA GLU A 198 9.30 1.97 2.46
C GLU A 198 8.99 3.24 3.27
N SER A 199 8.85 4.39 2.60
CA SER A 199 8.48 5.65 3.26
C SER A 199 7.00 5.69 3.64
N LEU A 200 6.12 5.12 2.81
CA LEU A 200 4.70 4.98 3.14
C LEU A 200 4.52 4.19 4.44
N LEU A 201 5.18 3.05 4.58
CA LEU A 201 5.10 2.20 5.77
C LEU A 201 5.63 2.95 7.00
N ALA A 202 6.80 3.58 6.90
CA ALA A 202 7.38 4.35 8.00
C ALA A 202 6.48 5.52 8.45
N GLU A 203 5.92 6.29 7.51
CA GLU A 203 5.01 7.39 7.84
C GLU A 203 3.67 6.89 8.38
N THR A 204 3.18 5.75 7.90
CA THR A 204 1.98 5.08 8.43
C THR A 204 2.17 4.65 9.88
N GLY A 205 3.29 4.00 10.20
CA GLY A 205 3.62 3.63 11.58
C GLY A 205 3.68 4.85 12.48
N ALA A 206 4.42 5.89 12.08
CA ALA A 206 4.51 7.14 12.85
C ALA A 206 3.14 7.84 13.02
N TYR A 207 2.27 7.79 12.00
CA TYR A 207 0.92 8.33 12.06
C TYR A 207 0.07 7.60 13.10
N TYR A 208 0.00 6.27 13.01
CA TYR A 208 -0.83 5.46 13.90
C TYR A 208 -0.28 5.39 15.31
N GLN A 209 1.03 5.44 15.50
CA GLN A 209 1.65 5.59 16.83
C GLN A 209 1.10 6.82 17.56
N ARG A 210 1.04 7.98 16.88
CA ARG A 210 0.51 9.23 17.48
C ARG A 210 -0.99 9.15 17.73
N LYS A 211 -1.77 8.61 16.78
CA LYS A 211 -3.23 8.47 16.94
C LYS A 211 -3.58 7.49 18.05
N ALA A 212 -2.91 6.33 18.10
CA ALA A 212 -3.11 5.31 19.12
C ALA A 212 -2.77 5.82 20.52
N ALA A 213 -1.68 6.58 20.67
CA ALA A 213 -1.33 7.24 21.93
C ALA A 213 -2.40 8.24 22.41
N LEU A 214 -3.06 8.95 21.48
CA LEU A 214 -4.17 9.84 21.82
C LEU A 214 -5.42 9.05 22.25
N TRP A 215 -5.80 8.06 21.45
CA TRP A 215 -7.00 7.26 21.69
C TRP A 215 -6.91 6.46 22.99
N ILE A 216 -5.75 5.90 23.33
CA ILE A 216 -5.59 5.11 24.55
C ILE A 216 -5.78 5.96 25.81
N GLU A 217 -5.47 7.25 25.76
CA GLU A 217 -5.68 8.18 26.88
C GLU A 217 -7.14 8.64 26.97
N GLN A 218 -7.76 8.98 25.83
CA GLN A 218 -9.04 9.68 25.78
C GLN A 218 -10.26 8.76 25.74
N ASP A 219 -10.15 7.63 25.04
CA ASP A 219 -11.29 6.76 24.75
C ASP A 219 -11.42 5.64 25.77
N SER A 220 -12.62 5.07 25.90
CA SER A 220 -12.82 3.76 26.54
C SER A 220 -12.30 2.62 25.64
N CYS A 221 -12.10 1.42 26.22
CA CYS A 221 -11.64 0.26 25.43
C CYS A 221 -12.57 -0.06 24.23
N PRO A 222 -13.92 -0.10 24.37
CA PRO A 222 -14.81 -0.30 23.22
C PRO A 222 -14.69 0.77 22.13
N GLU A 223 -14.67 2.05 22.51
CA GLU A 223 -14.55 3.17 21.56
C GLU A 223 -13.22 3.13 20.80
N TYR A 224 -12.13 2.82 21.50
CA TYR A 224 -10.83 2.59 20.89
C TYR A 224 -10.89 1.47 19.85
N MET A 225 -11.49 0.32 20.20
CA MET A 225 -11.58 -0.83 19.31
C MET A 225 -12.43 -0.55 18.07
N VAL A 226 -13.49 0.25 18.20
CA VAL A 226 -14.28 0.71 17.03
C VAL A 226 -13.41 1.56 16.10
N LYS A 227 -12.64 2.52 16.62
CA LYS A 227 -11.71 3.32 15.82
C LYS A 227 -10.63 2.46 15.17
N ALA A 228 -10.07 1.50 15.90
CA ALA A 228 -9.07 0.57 15.36
C ALA A 228 -9.62 -0.25 14.17
N GLU A 229 -10.83 -0.82 14.32
CA GLU A 229 -11.51 -1.57 13.26
C GLU A 229 -11.79 -0.68 12.03
N GLU A 230 -12.30 0.53 12.25
CA GLU A 230 -12.57 1.51 11.20
C GLU A 230 -11.30 1.90 10.44
N HIS A 231 -10.23 2.25 11.16
CA HIS A 231 -8.99 2.70 10.55
C HIS A 231 -8.25 1.59 9.79
N LEU A 232 -8.32 0.34 10.26
CA LEU A 232 -7.84 -0.81 9.49
C LEU A 232 -8.60 -0.96 8.18
N ARG A 233 -9.93 -0.82 8.20
CA ARG A 233 -10.77 -0.87 7.00
C ARG A 233 -10.44 0.28 6.04
N LEU A 234 -10.21 1.49 6.55
CA LEU A 234 -9.84 2.65 5.74
C LEU A 234 -8.49 2.47 5.04
N GLU A 235 -7.49 1.89 5.71
CA GLU A 235 -6.20 1.57 5.08
C GLU A 235 -6.31 0.45 4.05
N GLU A 236 -7.16 -0.54 4.29
CA GLU A 236 -7.48 -1.56 3.29
C GLU A 236 -8.13 -0.95 2.03
N GLU A 237 -9.13 -0.07 2.22
CA GLU A 237 -9.78 0.65 1.12
C GLU A 237 -8.79 1.55 0.36
N ARG A 238 -7.84 2.17 1.07
CA ARG A 238 -6.77 2.98 0.49
C ARG A 238 -5.89 2.19 -0.46
N VAL A 239 -5.53 0.96 -0.05
CA VAL A 239 -4.76 0.07 -0.92
C VAL A 239 -5.55 -0.28 -2.17
N ASP A 240 -6.81 -0.68 -2.01
CA ASP A 240 -7.64 -1.12 -3.13
C ASP A 240 -7.94 0.01 -4.14
N ASN A 241 -7.97 1.26 -3.66
CA ASN A 241 -8.22 2.43 -4.51
C ASN A 241 -7.02 2.82 -5.39
N TYR A 242 -5.82 2.94 -4.80
CA TYR A 242 -4.69 3.56 -5.52
C TYR A 242 -3.29 3.01 -5.22
N LEU A 243 -3.09 2.18 -4.19
CA LEU A 243 -1.77 1.56 -3.95
C LEU A 243 -1.64 0.24 -4.73
N HIS A 244 -0.42 -0.28 -4.81
CA HIS A 244 -0.23 -1.62 -5.34
C HIS A 244 -0.68 -2.69 -4.33
N SER A 245 -1.31 -3.78 -4.81
CA SER A 245 -1.86 -4.83 -3.95
C SER A 245 -0.83 -5.52 -3.06
N SER A 246 0.44 -5.56 -3.48
CA SER A 246 1.55 -6.09 -2.67
C SER A 246 1.79 -5.29 -1.37
N SER A 247 1.32 -4.05 -1.29
CA SER A 247 1.46 -3.21 -0.10
C SER A 247 0.48 -3.59 1.01
N LYS A 248 -0.66 -4.20 0.67
CA LYS A 248 -1.72 -4.56 1.62
C LYS A 248 -1.22 -5.29 2.87
N PRO A 249 -0.50 -6.43 2.77
CA PRO A 249 -0.05 -7.16 3.95
C PRO A 249 0.94 -6.37 4.80
N ARG A 250 1.85 -5.59 4.18
CA ARG A 250 2.86 -4.81 4.91
C ARG A 250 2.24 -3.60 5.61
N LEU A 251 1.35 -2.90 4.92
CA LEU A 251 0.66 -1.71 5.44
C LEU A 251 -0.25 -2.08 6.61
N LEU A 252 -1.11 -3.09 6.45
CA LEU A 252 -2.01 -3.52 7.52
C LEU A 252 -1.26 -4.02 8.75
N LYS A 253 -0.14 -4.74 8.55
CA LYS A 253 0.70 -5.18 9.66
C LYS A 253 1.27 -4.01 10.47
N GLU A 254 1.63 -2.90 9.82
CA GLU A 254 2.11 -1.70 10.51
C GLU A 254 1.01 -1.07 11.38
N VAL A 255 -0.21 -1.00 10.85
CA VAL A 255 -1.38 -0.50 11.59
C VAL A 255 -1.73 -1.42 12.75
N GLU A 256 -1.73 -2.74 12.53
CA GLU A 256 -1.98 -3.75 13.58
C GLU A 256 -0.90 -3.74 14.67
N LEU A 257 0.35 -3.43 14.32
CA LEU A 257 1.43 -3.26 15.28
C LEU A 257 1.13 -2.05 16.20
N GLU A 258 1.00 -0.87 15.61
CA GLU A 258 0.91 0.40 16.35
C GLU A 258 -0.43 0.56 17.07
N VAL A 259 -1.55 0.15 16.48
CA VAL A 259 -2.89 0.35 17.05
C VAL A 259 -3.29 -0.80 17.99
N LEU A 260 -2.85 -2.03 17.75
CA LEU A 260 -3.34 -3.18 18.53
C LEU A 260 -2.24 -3.80 19.40
N SER A 261 -1.10 -4.14 18.81
CA SER A 261 -0.06 -4.91 19.50
C SER A 261 0.63 -4.10 20.61
N VAL A 262 1.02 -2.85 20.32
CA VAL A 262 1.71 -1.96 21.28
C VAL A 262 0.84 -1.66 22.51
N HIS A 263 -0.47 -1.49 22.33
CA HIS A 263 -1.38 -1.08 23.40
C HIS A 263 -2.20 -2.24 24.01
N GLN A 264 -1.92 -3.49 23.64
CA GLN A 264 -2.73 -4.64 24.03
C GLN A 264 -2.97 -4.75 25.53
N THR A 265 -1.90 -4.84 26.33
CA THR A 265 -2.02 -4.99 27.78
C THR A 265 -2.76 -3.81 28.40
N ALA A 266 -2.47 -2.60 27.95
CA ALA A 266 -3.11 -1.38 28.44
C ALA A 266 -4.62 -1.35 28.15
N LEU A 267 -5.06 -1.81 26.97
CA LEU A 267 -6.47 -1.91 26.60
C LEU A 267 -7.20 -3.00 27.39
N LEU A 268 -6.59 -4.17 27.53
CA LEU A 268 -7.21 -5.29 28.25
C LEU A 268 -7.37 -4.99 29.75
N GLN A 269 -6.41 -4.29 30.33
CA GLN A 269 -6.38 -3.93 31.76
C GLN A 269 -6.93 -2.53 32.05
N LYS A 270 -7.47 -1.85 31.04
CA LYS A 270 -7.92 -0.46 31.19
C LYS A 270 -8.96 -0.33 32.29
N GLU A 271 -8.76 0.66 33.16
CA GLU A 271 -9.67 0.90 34.28
C GLU A 271 -11.09 1.19 33.76
N PHE A 272 -12.09 0.58 34.40
CA PHE A 272 -13.52 0.74 34.09
C PHE A 272 -14.01 0.32 32.69
N SER A 273 -13.14 -0.10 31.77
CA SER A 273 -13.56 -0.46 30.40
C SER A 273 -12.82 -1.65 29.79
N GLY A 274 -11.78 -2.18 30.44
CA GLY A 274 -11.01 -3.31 29.95
C GLY A 274 -11.81 -4.62 29.84
N CYS A 275 -11.16 -5.68 29.37
CA CYS A 275 -11.81 -6.96 29.03
C CYS A 275 -12.59 -7.56 30.21
N ALA A 276 -12.04 -7.52 31.43
CA ALA A 276 -12.73 -8.02 32.62
C ALA A 276 -14.05 -7.26 32.93
N VAL A 277 -14.10 -5.96 32.61
CA VAL A 277 -15.31 -5.14 32.76
C VAL A 277 -16.34 -5.50 31.70
N LEU A 278 -15.91 -5.68 30.44
CA LEU A 278 -16.78 -6.11 29.35
C LEU A 278 -17.42 -7.48 29.62
N LEU A 279 -16.66 -8.40 30.24
CA LEU A 279 -17.17 -9.71 30.66
C LEU A 279 -18.20 -9.58 31.78
N ARG A 280 -17.93 -8.75 32.80
CA ARG A 280 -18.84 -8.52 33.92
C ARG A 280 -20.16 -7.88 33.49
N ASP A 281 -20.09 -6.92 32.56
CA ASP A 281 -21.22 -6.12 32.12
C ASP A 281 -21.91 -6.70 30.87
N ASP A 282 -21.57 -7.94 30.50
CA ASP A 282 -22.15 -8.72 29.41
C ASP A 282 -22.13 -8.02 28.03
N LYS A 283 -21.03 -7.30 27.74
CA LYS A 283 -20.79 -6.55 26.51
C LYS A 283 -20.32 -7.45 25.36
N THR A 284 -21.19 -8.37 24.94
CA THR A 284 -20.90 -9.43 23.95
C THR A 284 -20.35 -8.94 22.61
N GLU A 285 -20.93 -7.89 22.01
CA GLU A 285 -20.43 -7.37 20.72
C GLU A 285 -19.02 -6.75 20.83
N ASP A 286 -18.73 -6.08 21.96
CA ASP A 286 -17.41 -5.49 22.19
C ASP A 286 -16.35 -6.57 22.43
N LEU A 287 -16.72 -7.66 23.11
CA LEU A 287 -15.88 -8.85 23.27
C LEU A 287 -15.66 -9.57 21.94
N ALA A 288 -16.69 -9.68 21.10
CA ALA A 288 -16.57 -10.25 19.76
C ALA A 288 -15.62 -9.40 18.88
N ARG A 289 -15.71 -8.06 18.95
CA ARG A 289 -14.79 -7.15 18.26
C ARG A 289 -13.36 -7.30 18.77
N MET A 290 -13.18 -7.37 20.09
CA MET A 290 -11.87 -7.60 20.70
C MET A 290 -11.22 -8.89 20.15
N TYR A 291 -11.98 -9.98 20.09
CA TYR A 291 -11.53 -11.23 19.50
C TYR A 291 -11.20 -11.08 18.01
N ARG A 292 -12.09 -10.48 17.20
CA ARG A 292 -11.84 -10.27 15.75
C ARG A 292 -10.55 -9.49 15.50
N LEU A 293 -10.28 -8.45 16.30
CA LEU A 293 -9.08 -7.62 16.16
C LEU A 293 -7.81 -8.38 16.58
N TYR A 294 -7.80 -9.01 17.76
CA TYR A 294 -6.60 -9.70 18.25
C TYR A 294 -6.32 -11.03 17.55
N ASN A 295 -7.33 -11.67 16.94
CA ASN A 295 -7.13 -12.86 16.10
C ASN A 295 -6.31 -12.57 14.83
N ARG A 296 -6.21 -11.30 14.41
CA ARG A 296 -5.35 -10.88 13.29
C ARG A 296 -3.87 -10.93 13.65
N ILE A 297 -3.56 -10.83 14.94
CA ILE A 297 -2.20 -10.80 15.46
C ILE A 297 -1.79 -12.19 15.91
N ARG A 298 -0.62 -12.64 15.47
CA ARG A 298 -0.06 -13.92 15.92
C ARG A 298 0.21 -13.88 17.43
N GLY A 299 -0.47 -14.74 18.19
CA GLY A 299 -0.39 -14.76 19.66
C GLY A 299 -1.18 -13.64 20.34
N GLY A 300 -1.97 -12.86 19.59
CA GLY A 300 -2.77 -11.77 20.14
C GLY A 300 -3.92 -12.24 21.03
N LEU A 301 -4.38 -13.48 20.88
CA LEU A 301 -5.48 -14.01 21.69
C LEU A 301 -5.05 -14.52 23.07
N ASP A 302 -3.78 -14.83 23.29
CA ASP A 302 -3.31 -15.44 24.54
C ASP A 302 -3.61 -14.56 25.77
N PRO A 303 -3.38 -13.23 25.73
CA PRO A 303 -3.73 -12.36 26.85
C PRO A 303 -5.25 -12.20 27.03
N VAL A 304 -6.03 -12.26 25.95
CA VAL A 304 -7.50 -12.21 26.02
C VAL A 304 -8.04 -13.47 26.68
N ALA A 305 -7.52 -14.63 26.31
CA ALA A 305 -7.87 -15.92 26.88
C ALA A 305 -7.51 -15.99 28.38
N GLU A 306 -6.37 -15.44 28.78
CA GLU A 306 -5.97 -15.41 30.20
C GLU A 306 -6.90 -14.53 31.06
N VAL A 307 -7.32 -13.36 30.54
CA VAL A 307 -8.29 -12.51 31.23
C VAL A 307 -9.65 -13.20 31.32
N PHE A 308 -10.09 -13.86 30.25
CA PHE A 308 -11.33 -14.64 30.24
C PHE A 308 -11.30 -15.77 31.26
N ARG A 309 -10.22 -16.57 31.25
CA ARG A 309 -10.01 -17.65 32.22
C ARG A 309 -10.06 -17.13 33.66
N SER A 310 -9.29 -16.09 33.96
CA SER A 310 -9.27 -15.46 35.29
C SER A 310 -10.65 -14.98 35.74
N HIS A 311 -11.45 -14.43 34.82
CA HIS A 311 -12.82 -14.00 35.10
C HIS A 311 -13.74 -15.17 35.43
N VAL A 312 -13.71 -16.24 34.65
CA VAL A 312 -14.52 -17.45 34.89
C VAL A 312 -14.13 -18.11 36.22
N GLU A 313 -12.83 -18.23 36.51
CA GLU A 313 -12.33 -18.75 37.79
C GLU A 313 -12.80 -17.89 38.98
N ALA A 314 -12.81 -16.57 38.83
CA ALA A 314 -13.28 -15.65 39.87
C ALA A 314 -14.79 -15.77 40.12
N GLU A 315 -15.62 -15.84 39.06
CA GLU A 315 -17.07 -16.04 39.19
C GLU A 315 -17.41 -17.41 39.81
N GLY A 316 -16.72 -18.47 39.39
CA GLY A 316 -16.86 -19.79 40.01
C GLY A 316 -16.48 -19.78 41.49
N SER A 317 -15.39 -19.10 41.85
CA SER A 317 -14.95 -18.95 43.24
C SER A 317 -15.96 -18.19 44.11
N LYS A 318 -16.68 -17.20 43.56
CA LYS A 318 -17.75 -16.49 44.29
C LYS A 318 -18.91 -17.42 44.63
N LEU A 319 -19.31 -18.29 43.71
CA LEU A 319 -20.36 -19.29 43.96
C LEU A 319 -19.96 -20.26 45.06
N VAL A 320 -18.71 -20.75 45.04
CA VAL A 320 -18.20 -21.66 46.08
C VAL A 320 -18.19 -20.99 47.44
N LYS A 321 -17.73 -19.74 47.53
CA LYS A 321 -17.71 -18.98 48.79
C LYS A 321 -19.13 -18.76 49.35
N ALA A 322 -20.06 -18.31 48.52
CA ALA A 322 -21.44 -18.07 48.93
C ALA A 322 -22.10 -19.34 49.51
N VAL A 323 -21.86 -20.49 48.88
CA VAL A 323 -22.37 -21.78 49.36
C VAL A 323 -21.69 -22.23 50.64
N THR A 324 -20.38 -22.02 50.77
CA THR A 324 -19.63 -22.38 51.98
C THR A 324 -20.13 -21.59 53.18
N GLU A 325 -20.28 -20.27 53.02
CA GLU A 325 -20.81 -19.38 54.06
C GLU A 325 -22.27 -19.72 54.44
N GLU A 326 -23.10 -20.07 53.46
CA GLU A 326 -24.48 -20.48 53.71
C GLU A 326 -24.55 -21.80 54.50
N LEU A 327 -23.70 -22.78 54.16
CA LEU A 327 -23.59 -24.05 54.88
C LEU A 327 -23.05 -23.88 56.30
N GLU A 328 -22.08 -22.99 56.52
CA GLU A 328 -21.56 -22.65 57.84
C GLU A 328 -22.62 -21.98 58.72
N SER A 329 -23.33 -20.98 58.18
CA SER A 329 -24.42 -20.30 58.90
C SER A 329 -25.59 -21.21 59.26
N LYS A 330 -25.88 -22.22 58.43
CA LYS A 330 -26.89 -23.26 58.73
C LYS A 330 -26.43 -24.23 59.81
N LYS A 331 -25.14 -24.62 59.82
CA LYS A 331 -24.56 -25.45 60.89
C LYS A 331 -24.58 -24.75 62.26
N GLU A 332 -24.39 -23.42 62.29
CA GLU A 332 -24.47 -22.62 63.51
C GLU A 332 -25.92 -22.46 64.02
N LYS A 333 -26.91 -22.38 63.13
CA LYS A 333 -28.33 -22.23 63.50
C LYS A 333 -29.03 -23.53 63.87
N ASP A 334 -28.69 -24.66 63.24
CA ASP A 334 -29.45 -25.91 63.37
C ASP A 334 -28.90 -26.90 64.40
N GLY A 335 -27.92 -26.51 65.23
CA GLY A 335 -27.53 -27.24 66.44
C GLY A 335 -27.47 -28.77 66.27
N ALA A 336 -26.60 -29.26 65.39
CA ALA A 336 -26.26 -30.68 65.23
C ALA A 336 -27.46 -31.67 65.23
N LYS A 337 -28.58 -31.38 64.54
CA LYS A 337 -29.60 -32.41 64.26
C LYS A 337 -30.25 -32.28 62.88
N ALA A 338 -29.68 -32.97 61.89
CA ALA A 338 -30.43 -33.67 60.85
C ALA A 338 -29.47 -34.61 60.08
N ALA A 339 -29.81 -35.90 60.01
CA ALA A 339 -29.10 -36.86 59.17
C ALA A 339 -29.45 -36.60 57.69
N PRO A 340 -28.48 -36.61 56.75
CA PRO A 340 -28.77 -36.37 55.34
C PRO A 340 -29.46 -37.59 54.70
N SER A 341 -30.53 -37.36 53.94
CA SER A 341 -31.11 -38.38 53.06
C SER A 341 -30.13 -38.67 51.91
N LYS A 342 -29.81 -39.93 51.67
CA LYS A 342 -28.65 -40.37 50.86
C LYS A 342 -28.76 -40.22 49.34
N ASP A 343 -29.93 -39.93 48.76
CA ASP A 343 -30.11 -40.04 47.30
C ASP A 343 -30.33 -38.72 46.55
N THR A 344 -30.57 -37.62 47.26
CA THR A 344 -30.67 -36.28 46.66
C THR A 344 -29.96 -35.33 47.59
N GLY A 345 -28.83 -34.76 47.16
CA GLY A 345 -28.03 -33.82 47.96
C GLY A 345 -28.88 -32.70 48.59
N THR A 346 -28.33 -32.01 49.59
CA THR A 346 -29.07 -30.96 50.32
C THR A 346 -29.64 -29.91 49.35
N PRO A 347 -30.74 -29.22 49.69
CA PRO A 347 -31.30 -28.17 48.81
C PRO A 347 -30.26 -27.12 48.40
N VAL A 348 -29.29 -26.83 49.29
CA VAL A 348 -28.17 -25.92 49.03
C VAL A 348 -27.21 -26.51 47.99
N GLU A 349 -26.87 -27.79 48.09
CA GLU A 349 -26.04 -28.49 47.09
C GLU A 349 -26.73 -28.54 45.72
N GLN A 350 -28.04 -28.77 45.67
CA GLN A 350 -28.79 -28.78 44.40
C GLN A 350 -28.83 -27.38 43.75
N GLN A 351 -29.00 -26.33 44.55
CA GLN A 351 -28.98 -24.96 44.08
C GLN A 351 -27.57 -24.57 43.58
N PHE A 352 -26.52 -24.98 44.28
CA PHE A 352 -25.14 -24.79 43.84
C PHE A 352 -24.87 -25.43 42.47
N VAL A 353 -25.25 -26.70 42.30
CA VAL A 353 -25.05 -27.43 41.03
C VAL A 353 -25.78 -26.72 39.88
N ARG A 354 -27.00 -26.23 40.10
CA ARG A 354 -27.74 -25.46 39.09
C ARG A 354 -27.02 -24.15 38.73
N SER A 355 -26.62 -23.36 39.73
CA SER A 355 -25.87 -22.12 39.48
C SER A 355 -24.55 -22.35 38.75
N LEU A 356 -23.89 -23.49 39.00
CA LEU A 356 -22.64 -23.86 38.31
C LEU A 356 -22.88 -24.27 36.86
N LEU A 357 -23.97 -25.00 36.58
CA LEU A 357 -24.40 -25.31 35.21
C LEU A 357 -24.79 -24.04 34.45
N ASP A 358 -25.55 -23.13 35.07
CA ASP A 358 -25.92 -21.86 34.46
C ASP A 358 -24.68 -21.00 34.12
N LEU A 359 -23.67 -20.98 35.02
CA LEU A 359 -22.41 -20.29 34.78
C LEU A 359 -21.62 -20.90 33.62
N HIS A 360 -21.56 -22.24 33.57
CA HIS A 360 -20.92 -22.98 32.49
C HIS A 360 -21.60 -22.67 31.15
N ASP A 361 -22.94 -22.77 31.10
CA ASP A 361 -23.71 -22.56 29.87
C ASP A 361 -23.60 -21.11 29.37
N LYS A 362 -23.57 -20.13 30.29
CA LYS A 362 -23.31 -18.72 29.97
C LYS A 362 -21.97 -18.55 29.26
N TYR A 363 -20.87 -19.05 29.84
CA TYR A 363 -19.54 -18.85 29.25
C TYR A 363 -19.27 -19.75 28.04
N LEU A 364 -19.91 -20.91 27.96
CA LEU A 364 -19.92 -21.72 26.75
C LEU A 364 -20.59 -20.95 25.60
N ALA A 365 -21.70 -20.25 25.88
CA ALA A 365 -22.33 -19.37 24.90
C ALA A 365 -21.38 -18.24 24.44
N TYR A 366 -20.55 -17.67 25.31
CA TYR A 366 -19.56 -16.65 24.94
C TYR A 366 -18.49 -17.22 24.00
N VAL A 367 -17.97 -18.41 24.29
CA VAL A 367 -17.02 -19.10 23.41
C VAL A 367 -17.61 -19.31 22.02
N SER A 368 -18.88 -19.70 21.94
CA SER A 368 -19.55 -19.94 20.66
C SER A 368 -19.92 -18.68 19.89
N THR A 369 -20.40 -17.64 20.57
CA THR A 369 -20.97 -16.45 19.93
C THR A 369 -19.97 -15.31 19.76
N CYS A 370 -19.09 -15.11 20.75
CA CYS A 370 -18.12 -14.02 20.75
C CYS A 370 -16.77 -14.46 20.20
N PHE A 371 -16.34 -15.70 20.48
CA PHE A 371 -14.99 -16.21 20.16
C PHE A 371 -14.96 -17.29 19.07
N ALA A 372 -16.06 -17.40 18.32
CA ALA A 372 -16.20 -18.25 17.13
C ALA A 372 -15.80 -19.74 17.33
N ASN A 373 -15.94 -20.28 18.54
CA ASN A 373 -15.49 -21.64 18.90
C ASN A 373 -14.02 -21.93 18.57
N CYS A 374 -13.15 -20.91 18.55
CA CYS A 374 -11.72 -21.16 18.33
C CYS A 374 -11.16 -21.99 19.48
N SER A 375 -10.73 -23.20 19.13
CA SER A 375 -10.13 -24.21 20.00
C SER A 375 -8.61 -24.05 20.03
#